data_AF-A0A671R4R5-F1
#
_entry.id   AF-A0A671R4R5-F1
#
_cell.length_a   1.000
_cell.length_b   1.000
_cell.length_c   1.000
_cell.angle_alpha   90.00
_cell.angle_beta   90.00
_cell.angle_gamma   90.00
#
_symmetry.space_group_name_H-M   'P 1'
#
loop_
_entity.id
_entity.type
_entity.pdbx_description
1 polymer ?
#
loop_
_entity_poly.entity_id
_entity_poly.type
_entity_poly.pdbx_seq_one_letter_code
_entity_poly.pdbx_strand_id
1 'polypeptide(L)'
;SHSEAEEKCEEIFSKVQIICCKTLQTELLLNHEPLEGSKAETDVYVKKQQNGCSFYIKHNDDRALKVVNEVNMCLTKDINALLKNCLTTSSLLVLGQLLLCDNMDDVEKTLANHGIHNSGHKEEGHSSLPKPGCHIPEEWHDCLDMNFLNNFESGEYVGFSKDEFGEYFYAIIIERVDDSLGQTGPFPARYKIQVGSDDFIEVNSLDLYQFKREKMTTASKGSTCTDIESLLTSGPPPKTDFPESLEEIRREIDQSLNEIWNISSEDKQKPLKCLYLNWHPDKNPGNEALAADAFRYLQKRIEELQRGETAQSTSTDQTNFQDFYDTWNTEAQSHRRGRERFYQNYSRRNYNFWSYHRETPRPNRGEAKRWYEQAQCDIKAAHNDTGGESSEWCLFKVREVVEKALIAAMYRGSGHQPKNCSITSLAQQVSHFSSQLTSLPNYVRQLTELGVDGKKTQYPNYHQFPHIPNKQFSINNARRALDIATKLLEKIEEYIS
;
A
#
# COMPACT_ATOMS: atom_id res chain seq x y z
N SER A 1 14.27 -20.31 21.65
CA SER A 1 13.08 -19.61 21.10
C SER A 1 13.47 -18.90 19.79
N HIS A 2 12.54 -18.39 18.96
CA HIS A 2 12.91 -17.63 17.75
C HIS A 2 13.82 -16.43 18.08
N SER A 3 13.52 -15.70 19.15
CA SER A 3 14.32 -14.58 19.66
C SER A 3 15.76 -14.98 20.05
N GLU A 4 15.98 -16.17 20.60
CA GLU A 4 17.33 -16.66 20.94
C GLU A 4 18.17 -17.02 19.70
N ALA A 5 17.52 -17.45 18.61
CA ALA A 5 18.21 -17.74 17.35
C ALA A 5 18.60 -16.44 16.62
N GLU A 6 17.74 -15.43 16.69
CA GLU A 6 17.99 -14.10 16.13
C GLU A 6 19.15 -13.40 16.84
N GLU A 7 19.14 -13.37 18.18
CA GLU A 7 20.23 -12.79 18.97
C GLU A 7 21.58 -13.47 18.67
N LYS A 8 21.59 -14.81 18.53
CA LYS A 8 22.78 -15.56 18.11
C LYS A 8 23.25 -15.18 16.70
N CYS A 9 22.34 -14.99 15.76
CA CYS A 9 22.68 -14.57 14.41
C CYS A 9 23.26 -13.15 14.39
N GLU A 10 22.68 -12.21 15.12
CA GLU A 10 23.21 -10.85 15.25
C GLU A 10 24.60 -10.84 15.88
N GLU A 11 24.80 -11.60 16.96
CA GLU A 11 26.10 -11.72 17.62
C GLU A 11 27.18 -12.33 16.70
N ILE A 12 26.81 -13.32 15.88
CA ILE A 12 27.74 -13.98 14.95
C ILE A 12 28.04 -13.08 13.73
N PHE A 13 27.01 -12.49 13.13
CA PHE A 13 27.16 -11.71 11.89
C PHE A 13 27.76 -10.33 12.13
N SER A 14 27.60 -9.75 13.32
CA SER A 14 28.32 -8.51 13.70
C SER A 14 29.85 -8.66 13.70
N LYS A 15 30.36 -9.90 13.73
CA LYS A 15 31.80 -10.24 13.68
C LYS A 15 32.30 -10.46 12.25
N VAL A 16 31.44 -10.28 11.24
CA VAL A 16 31.79 -10.32 9.81
C VAL A 16 32.12 -8.92 9.33
N GLN A 17 33.30 -8.76 8.72
CA GLN A 17 33.72 -7.51 8.10
C GLN A 17 33.88 -7.69 6.60
N ILE A 18 33.37 -6.74 5.82
CA ILE A 18 33.53 -6.70 4.36
C ILE A 18 34.37 -5.48 4.02
N ILE A 19 35.50 -5.72 3.33
CA ILE A 19 36.49 -4.72 2.97
C ILE A 19 36.62 -4.71 1.46
N CYS A 20 36.26 -3.59 0.84
CA CYS A 20 36.44 -3.38 -0.59
C CYS A 20 37.87 -2.87 -0.87
N CYS A 21 38.57 -3.51 -1.79
CA CYS A 21 39.96 -3.23 -2.13
C CYS A 21 40.09 -2.83 -3.60
N LYS A 22 40.83 -1.76 -3.91
CA LYS A 22 41.12 -1.39 -5.31
C LYS A 22 41.88 -2.48 -6.07
N THR A 23 42.81 -3.15 -5.39
CA THR A 23 43.60 -4.27 -5.91
C THR A 23 43.73 -5.33 -4.84
N LEU A 24 43.64 -6.61 -5.21
CA LEU A 24 43.78 -7.73 -4.30
C LEU A 24 44.65 -8.83 -4.94
N GLN A 25 45.69 -9.23 -4.22
CA GLN A 25 46.71 -10.18 -4.69
C GLN A 25 47.09 -11.14 -3.57
N THR A 26 47.40 -12.38 -3.93
CA THR A 26 47.96 -13.39 -3.04
C THR A 26 49.37 -13.74 -3.46
N GLU A 27 50.25 -14.01 -2.49
CA GLU A 27 51.65 -14.38 -2.72
C GLU A 27 52.00 -15.58 -1.83
N LEU A 28 52.83 -16.49 -2.33
CA LEU A 28 53.31 -17.64 -1.55
C LEU A 28 54.50 -17.22 -0.69
N LEU A 29 54.55 -17.73 0.54
CA LEU A 29 55.65 -17.50 1.46
C LEU A 29 56.46 -18.78 1.64
N LEU A 30 57.77 -18.72 1.44
CA LEU A 30 58.72 -19.78 1.80
C LEU A 30 59.52 -19.30 3.02
N ASN A 31 59.42 -20.01 4.14
CA ASN A 31 60.06 -19.61 5.41
C ASN A 31 59.71 -18.17 5.84
N HIS A 32 58.45 -17.76 5.65
CA HIS A 32 57.95 -16.40 5.91
C HIS A 32 58.48 -15.31 4.97
N GLU A 33 59.29 -15.66 3.96
CA GLU A 33 59.76 -14.74 2.93
C GLU A 33 58.93 -14.88 1.64
N PRO A 34 58.58 -13.79 0.96
CA PRO A 34 57.88 -13.81 -0.33
C PRO A 34 58.62 -14.61 -1.40
N LEU A 35 57.93 -15.56 -2.03
CA LEU A 35 58.47 -16.32 -3.16
C LEU A 35 58.33 -15.50 -4.44
N GLU A 36 59.47 -15.14 -5.03
CA GLU A 36 59.53 -14.34 -6.25
C GLU A 36 58.71 -14.97 -7.39
N GLY A 37 57.90 -14.16 -8.06
CA GLY A 37 57.04 -14.59 -9.17
C GLY A 37 55.75 -15.31 -8.76
N SER A 38 55.45 -15.48 -7.46
CA SER A 38 54.24 -16.17 -7.00
C SER A 38 53.01 -15.28 -6.81
N LYS A 39 53.12 -13.98 -7.11
CA LYS A 39 52.00 -13.03 -6.99
C LYS A 39 50.92 -13.33 -8.04
N ALA A 40 49.71 -13.56 -7.57
CA ALA A 40 48.52 -13.75 -8.41
C ALA A 40 47.40 -12.82 -7.97
N GLU A 41 46.67 -12.25 -8.94
CA GLU A 41 45.45 -11.51 -8.63
C GLU A 41 44.33 -12.46 -8.20
N THR A 42 43.51 -12.00 -7.25
CA THR A 42 42.28 -12.70 -6.83
C THR A 42 41.16 -11.69 -6.62
N ASP A 43 39.92 -12.14 -6.81
CA ASP A 43 38.75 -11.29 -6.64
C ASP A 43 38.21 -11.31 -5.20
N VAL A 44 38.46 -12.39 -4.47
CA VAL A 44 38.02 -12.55 -3.08
C VAL A 44 39.09 -13.26 -2.24
N TYR A 45 39.23 -12.83 -0.99
CA TYR A 45 40.05 -13.52 0.01
C TYR A 45 39.40 -13.41 1.39
N VAL A 46 39.43 -14.49 2.16
CA VAL A 46 38.82 -14.54 3.50
C VAL A 46 39.89 -14.78 4.55
N LYS A 47 40.05 -13.82 5.45
CA LYS A 47 40.91 -13.96 6.63
C LYS A 47 40.09 -14.42 7.81
N LYS A 48 40.30 -15.67 8.22
CA LYS A 48 39.66 -16.26 9.41
C LYS A 48 40.32 -15.74 10.69
N GLN A 49 39.50 -15.35 11.65
CA GLN A 49 39.91 -14.93 12.99
C GLN A 49 39.28 -15.88 14.02
N GLN A 50 39.73 -15.83 15.28
CA GLN A 50 39.26 -16.76 16.32
C GLN A 50 37.72 -16.72 16.51
N ASN A 51 37.09 -15.54 16.37
CA ASN A 51 35.66 -15.33 16.58
C ASN A 51 34.95 -14.62 15.41
N GLY A 52 35.55 -14.53 14.22
CA GLY A 52 34.97 -13.79 13.10
C GLY A 52 35.74 -13.96 11.80
N CYS A 53 35.35 -13.23 10.76
CA CYS A 53 36.06 -13.26 9.48
C CYS A 53 36.03 -11.89 8.78
N SER A 54 37.13 -11.58 8.10
CA SER A 54 37.24 -10.40 7.24
C SER A 54 37.29 -10.86 5.78
N PHE A 55 36.30 -10.43 5.01
CA PHE A 55 36.23 -10.61 3.56
C PHE A 55 36.90 -9.44 2.87
N TYR A 56 37.92 -9.72 2.07
CA TYR A 56 38.55 -8.77 1.17
C TYR A 56 38.03 -9.04 -0.23
N ILE A 57 37.42 -8.04 -0.85
CA ILE A 57 36.80 -8.15 -2.17
C ILE A 57 37.43 -7.10 -3.07
N LYS A 58 37.88 -7.49 -4.27
CA LYS A 58 38.37 -6.55 -5.28
C LYS A 58 37.19 -5.73 -5.81
N HIS A 59 37.32 -4.40 -5.77
CA HIS A 59 36.34 -3.48 -6.33
C HIS A 59 36.22 -3.73 -7.83
N ASN A 60 35.00 -3.97 -8.30
CA ASN A 60 34.72 -4.17 -9.71
C ASN A 60 33.42 -3.45 -10.09
N ASP A 61 33.51 -2.49 -10.99
CA ASP A 61 32.36 -1.74 -11.52
C ASP A 61 31.58 -2.56 -12.56
N ASP A 62 32.26 -3.52 -13.20
CA ASP A 62 31.66 -4.43 -14.17
C ASP A 62 31.18 -5.69 -13.43
N ARG A 63 29.87 -5.84 -13.25
CA ARG A 63 29.23 -6.96 -12.52
C ARG A 63 29.33 -8.29 -13.28
N ALA A 64 30.54 -8.69 -13.66
CA ALA A 64 30.79 -9.94 -14.35
C ALA A 64 30.24 -11.11 -13.50
N LEU A 65 29.26 -11.84 -14.05
CA LEU A 65 28.53 -12.91 -13.36
C LEU A 65 29.45 -13.94 -12.68
N LYS A 66 30.61 -14.23 -13.30
CA LYS A 66 31.60 -15.16 -12.75
C LYS A 66 32.19 -14.68 -11.42
N VAL A 67 32.52 -13.40 -11.32
CA VAL A 67 33.11 -12.79 -10.11
C VAL A 67 32.08 -12.72 -8.98
N VAL A 68 30.86 -12.29 -9.31
CA VAL A 68 29.75 -12.25 -8.34
C VAL A 68 29.47 -13.63 -7.76
N ASN A 69 29.44 -14.66 -8.60
CA ASN A 69 29.25 -16.04 -8.15
C ASN A 69 30.40 -16.52 -7.25
N GLU A 70 31.65 -16.20 -7.57
CA GLU A 70 32.81 -16.57 -6.75
C GLU A 70 32.75 -15.94 -5.36
N VAL A 71 32.45 -14.63 -5.30
CA VAL A 71 32.26 -13.90 -4.04
C VAL A 71 31.13 -14.51 -3.20
N ASN A 72 29.99 -14.80 -3.82
CA ASN A 72 28.83 -15.36 -3.11
C ASN A 72 29.08 -16.77 -2.59
N MET A 73 29.80 -17.59 -3.34
CA MET A 73 30.20 -18.93 -2.88
C MET A 73 31.13 -18.85 -1.66
N CYS A 74 32.08 -17.93 -1.67
CA CYS A 74 32.95 -17.69 -0.51
C CYS A 74 32.15 -17.21 0.72
N LEU A 75 31.29 -16.20 0.54
CA LEU A 75 30.42 -15.69 1.61
C LEU A 75 29.55 -16.80 2.20
N THR A 76 28.84 -17.56 1.36
CA THR A 76 27.97 -18.65 1.80
C THR A 76 28.71 -19.69 2.65
N LYS A 77 29.90 -20.10 2.17
CA LYS A 77 30.73 -21.11 2.84
C LYS A 77 31.22 -20.64 4.21
N ASP A 78 31.76 -19.43 4.29
CA ASP A 78 32.35 -18.93 5.52
C ASP A 78 31.29 -18.44 6.53
N ILE A 79 30.14 -17.92 6.07
CA ILE A 79 28.97 -17.66 6.93
C ILE A 79 28.49 -18.97 7.56
N ASN A 80 28.37 -20.06 6.79
CA ASN A 80 27.97 -21.35 7.35
C ASN A 80 28.99 -21.88 8.36
N ALA A 81 30.29 -21.68 8.11
CA ALA A 81 31.33 -22.06 9.05
C ALA A 81 31.22 -21.29 10.38
N LEU A 82 30.89 -20.00 10.34
CA LEU A 82 30.63 -19.20 11.54
C LEU A 82 29.39 -19.69 12.31
N LEU A 83 28.38 -20.15 11.59
CA LEU A 83 27.20 -20.81 12.15
C LEU A 83 27.47 -22.26 12.61
N LYS A 84 28.74 -22.68 12.71
CA LYS A 84 29.17 -24.03 13.10
C LYS A 84 28.58 -25.13 12.20
N ASN A 85 28.36 -24.80 10.93
CA ASN A 85 27.78 -25.67 9.91
C ASN A 85 26.39 -26.21 10.29
N CYS A 86 25.58 -25.41 10.99
CA CYS A 86 24.23 -25.83 11.39
C CYS A 86 23.23 -25.86 10.23
N LEU A 87 23.54 -25.22 9.08
CA LEU A 87 22.65 -25.17 7.93
C LEU A 87 22.69 -26.47 7.13
N THR A 88 21.51 -26.93 6.72
CA THR A 88 21.38 -28.05 5.78
C THR A 88 21.84 -27.68 4.37
N THR A 89 22.13 -28.67 3.52
CA THR A 89 22.50 -28.44 2.12
C THR A 89 21.45 -27.62 1.36
N SER A 90 20.15 -27.86 1.60
CA SER A 90 19.07 -27.07 1.02
C SER A 90 19.11 -25.62 1.52
N SER A 91 19.30 -25.41 2.82
CA SER A 91 19.38 -24.06 3.40
C SER A 91 20.58 -23.26 2.89
N LEU A 92 21.69 -23.93 2.53
CA LEU A 92 22.85 -23.27 1.92
C LEU A 92 22.57 -22.74 0.52
N LEU A 93 21.78 -23.46 -0.28
CA LEU A 93 21.35 -22.98 -1.59
C LEU A 93 20.47 -21.73 -1.45
N VAL A 94 19.56 -21.73 -0.46
CA VAL A 94 18.75 -20.55 -0.16
C VAL A 94 19.63 -19.38 0.26
N LEU A 95 20.56 -19.59 1.19
CA LEU A 95 21.49 -18.53 1.64
C LEU A 95 22.28 -17.92 0.46
N GLY A 96 22.77 -18.75 -0.46
CA GLY A 96 23.47 -18.27 -1.64
C GLY A 96 22.60 -17.39 -2.56
N GLN A 97 21.31 -17.72 -2.70
CA GLN A 97 20.36 -16.89 -3.46
C GLN A 97 19.98 -15.61 -2.72
N LEU A 98 19.89 -15.65 -1.38
CA LEU A 98 19.64 -14.46 -0.57
C LEU A 98 20.76 -13.43 -0.72
N LEU A 99 22.01 -13.88 -0.82
CA LEU A 99 23.17 -12.99 -1.07
C LEU A 99 23.17 -12.35 -2.47
N LEU A 100 22.35 -12.85 -3.40
CA LEU A 100 22.15 -12.27 -4.73
C LEU A 100 20.97 -11.29 -4.79
N CYS A 101 20.16 -11.18 -3.74
CA CYS A 101 18.97 -10.33 -3.75
C CYS A 101 19.36 -8.84 -3.71
N ASP A 102 18.81 -8.04 -4.61
CA ASP A 102 19.06 -6.60 -4.67
C ASP A 102 18.27 -5.82 -3.61
N ASN A 103 17.14 -6.36 -3.13
CA ASN A 103 16.21 -5.71 -2.22
C ASN A 103 15.40 -6.74 -1.40
N MET A 104 14.60 -6.24 -0.45
CA MET A 104 13.78 -7.07 0.44
C MET A 104 12.63 -7.80 -0.27
N ASP A 105 12.04 -7.25 -1.33
CA ASP A 105 11.01 -7.95 -2.10
C ASP A 105 11.57 -9.22 -2.74
N ASP A 106 12.82 -9.17 -3.21
CA ASP A 106 13.49 -10.33 -3.82
C ASP A 106 13.90 -11.37 -2.77
N VAL A 107 14.30 -10.92 -1.57
CA VAL A 107 14.48 -11.80 -0.40
C VAL A 107 13.19 -12.55 -0.08
N GLU A 108 12.06 -11.85 0.02
CA GLU A 108 10.77 -12.44 0.38
C GLU A 108 10.28 -13.45 -0.68
N LYS A 109 10.39 -13.11 -1.96
CA LYS A 109 10.10 -14.04 -3.06
C LYS A 109 11.00 -15.27 -3.01
N THR A 110 12.29 -15.08 -2.75
CA THR A 110 13.28 -16.17 -2.69
C THR A 110 12.95 -17.13 -1.54
N LEU A 111 12.63 -16.60 -0.36
CA LEU A 111 12.20 -17.41 0.78
C LEU A 111 10.90 -18.16 0.49
N ALA A 112 9.89 -17.49 -0.08
CA ALA A 112 8.61 -18.10 -0.45
C ALA A 112 8.77 -19.23 -1.48
N ASN A 113 9.63 -19.04 -2.50
CA ASN A 113 9.94 -20.07 -3.50
C ASN A 113 10.56 -21.33 -2.90
N HIS A 114 11.20 -21.22 -1.73
CA HIS A 114 11.79 -22.34 -1.00
C HIS A 114 10.92 -22.85 0.15
N GLY A 115 9.66 -22.38 0.24
CA GLY A 115 8.72 -22.78 1.29
C GLY A 115 9.12 -22.32 2.69
N ILE A 116 10.00 -21.31 2.79
CA ILE A 116 10.41 -20.71 4.07
C ILE A 116 9.51 -19.48 4.29
N HIS A 117 8.54 -19.64 5.17
CA HIS A 117 7.64 -18.56 5.57
C HIS A 117 8.04 -18.09 6.97
N ASN A 118 8.00 -16.77 7.24
CA ASN A 118 8.17 -16.29 8.62
C ASN A 118 7.13 -16.98 9.50
N SER A 119 7.54 -17.47 10.68
CA SER A 119 6.67 -18.21 11.61
C SER A 119 5.53 -17.38 12.22
N GLY A 120 5.42 -16.09 11.85
CA GLY A 120 4.24 -15.24 12.08
C GLY A 120 3.20 -15.27 10.95
N HIS A 121 3.51 -15.88 9.80
CA HIS A 121 2.57 -16.01 8.69
C HIS A 121 1.75 -17.28 8.84
N LYS A 122 0.62 -17.18 9.52
CA LYS A 122 -0.54 -17.95 9.07
C LYS A 122 -0.89 -17.45 7.68
N GLU A 123 -1.05 -18.40 6.76
CA GLU A 123 -1.40 -18.19 5.37
C GLU A 123 -2.63 -17.27 5.22
N GLU A 124 -2.40 -16.00 4.90
CA GLU A 124 -3.20 -15.25 3.92
C GLU A 124 -2.20 -14.40 3.12
N GLY A 125 -2.25 -14.51 1.81
CA GLY A 125 -1.18 -14.06 0.91
C GLY A 125 -0.72 -12.62 1.14
N HIS A 126 0.59 -12.43 1.06
CA HIS A 126 1.21 -11.14 0.80
C HIS A 126 0.73 -10.62 -0.56
N SER A 127 -0.44 -9.99 -0.62
CA SER A 127 -0.97 -9.17 -1.75
C SER A 127 -2.45 -8.75 -1.63
N SER A 128 -3.07 -8.76 -0.45
CA SER A 128 -4.43 -8.22 -0.27
C SER A 128 -4.66 -7.68 1.14
N LEU A 129 -5.60 -6.75 1.28
CA LEU A 129 -6.13 -6.37 2.59
C LEU A 129 -6.68 -7.60 3.33
N PRO A 130 -6.62 -7.61 4.67
CA PRO A 130 -7.25 -8.65 5.47
C PRO A 130 -8.74 -8.80 5.16
N LYS A 131 -9.31 -9.97 5.46
CA LYS A 131 -10.74 -10.19 5.26
C LYS A 131 -11.57 -9.36 6.26
N PRO A 132 -12.66 -8.71 5.81
CA PRO A 132 -13.65 -8.14 6.71
C PRO A 132 -14.15 -9.20 7.71
N GLY A 133 -14.34 -8.79 8.97
CA GLY A 133 -14.71 -9.65 10.10
C GLY A 133 -13.54 -10.19 10.90
N CYS A 134 -12.32 -10.18 10.36
CA CYS A 134 -11.14 -10.58 11.12
C CYS A 134 -10.75 -9.52 12.15
N HIS A 135 -10.20 -9.95 13.28
CA HIS A 135 -9.62 -9.04 14.28
C HIS A 135 -8.47 -8.24 13.67
N ILE A 136 -8.42 -6.96 14.00
CA ILE A 136 -7.28 -6.09 13.72
C ILE A 136 -6.20 -6.43 14.76
N PRO A 137 -5.00 -6.86 14.32
CA PRO A 137 -3.89 -7.13 15.23
C PRO A 137 -3.52 -5.89 16.06
N GLU A 138 -3.10 -6.09 17.30
CA GLU A 138 -2.70 -5.00 18.22
C GLU A 138 -1.65 -4.05 17.62
N GLU A 139 -0.77 -4.59 16.78
CA GLU A 139 0.24 -3.80 16.06
C GLU A 139 -0.35 -2.73 15.15
N TRP A 140 -1.60 -2.85 14.70
CA TRP A 140 -2.28 -1.90 13.82
C TRP A 140 -3.28 -0.99 14.52
N HIS A 141 -3.54 -1.17 15.82
CA HIS A 141 -4.50 -0.32 16.54
C HIS A 141 -4.06 1.15 16.61
N ASP A 142 -2.75 1.44 16.61
CA ASP A 142 -2.28 2.84 16.56
C ASP A 142 -2.63 3.53 15.22
N CYS A 143 -2.77 2.76 14.14
CA CYS A 143 -3.17 3.25 12.82
C CYS A 143 -4.65 3.62 12.73
N LEU A 144 -5.49 3.26 13.70
CA LEU A 144 -6.88 3.70 13.72
C LEU A 144 -6.95 5.18 14.11
N ASP A 145 -7.64 5.96 13.28
CA ASP A 145 -7.96 7.35 13.51
C ASP A 145 -9.16 7.45 14.46
N MET A 146 -8.95 8.12 15.58
CA MET A 146 -9.90 8.22 16.69
C MET A 146 -10.85 9.42 16.53
N ASN A 147 -10.80 10.13 15.40
CA ASN A 147 -11.73 11.21 15.13
C ASN A 147 -13.16 10.66 14.88
N PHE A 148 -14.05 10.86 15.85
CA PHE A 148 -15.44 10.40 15.79
C PHE A 148 -16.32 11.19 14.79
N LEU A 149 -15.81 12.30 14.25
CA LEU A 149 -16.47 13.10 13.22
C LEU A 149 -16.09 12.67 11.79
N ASN A 150 -15.36 11.57 11.65
CA ASN A 150 -14.99 11.02 10.34
C ASN A 150 -16.24 10.66 9.53
N ASN A 151 -16.18 10.93 8.23
CA ASN A 151 -17.19 10.53 7.26
C ASN A 151 -16.65 9.39 6.40
N PHE A 152 -17.55 8.53 5.95
CA PHE A 152 -17.18 7.28 5.28
C PHE A 152 -17.82 7.18 3.90
N GLU A 153 -17.04 6.69 2.93
CA GLU A 153 -17.50 6.48 1.54
C GLU A 153 -17.84 5.01 1.26
N SER A 154 -18.78 4.77 0.35
CA SER A 154 -19.07 3.42 -0.14
C SER A 154 -17.81 2.77 -0.73
N GLY A 155 -17.51 1.55 -0.29
CA GLY A 155 -16.33 0.78 -0.65
C GLY A 155 -15.10 1.05 0.22
N GLU A 156 -15.18 1.98 1.19
CA GLU A 156 -14.06 2.30 2.07
C GLU A 156 -13.76 1.16 3.06
N TYR A 157 -12.48 0.86 3.26
CA TYR A 157 -12.00 -0.16 4.19
C TYR A 157 -11.64 0.47 5.55
N VAL A 158 -12.30 0.01 6.61
CA VAL A 158 -12.34 0.65 7.93
C VAL A 158 -12.13 -0.36 9.06
N GLY A 159 -11.81 0.14 10.24
CA GLY A 159 -11.95 -0.58 11.50
C GLY A 159 -13.35 -0.43 12.07
N PHE A 160 -13.86 -1.47 12.71
CA PHE A 160 -15.15 -1.54 13.38
C PHE A 160 -14.96 -2.07 14.81
N SER A 161 -15.56 -1.41 15.81
CA SER A 161 -15.60 -1.90 17.19
C SER A 161 -17.04 -2.19 17.61
N LYS A 162 -17.29 -3.41 18.09
CA LYS A 162 -18.62 -3.83 18.55
C LYS A 162 -18.86 -3.45 20.02
N ASP A 163 -17.80 -3.25 20.78
CA ASP A 163 -17.85 -2.98 22.20
C ASP A 163 -16.98 -1.77 22.60
N GLU A 164 -17.03 -1.44 23.89
CA GLU A 164 -16.23 -0.37 24.47
C GLU A 164 -14.88 -0.86 25.00
N PHE A 165 -14.59 -2.16 24.90
CA PHE A 165 -13.44 -2.83 25.48
C PHE A 165 -12.21 -2.85 24.56
N GLY A 166 -12.31 -2.25 23.36
CA GLY A 166 -11.16 -2.00 22.49
C GLY A 166 -10.83 -3.16 21.55
N GLU A 167 -11.81 -4.02 21.24
CA GLU A 167 -11.66 -5.01 20.18
C GLU A 167 -12.05 -4.44 18.81
N TYR A 168 -11.07 -4.36 17.91
CA TYR A 168 -11.27 -3.82 16.57
C TYR A 168 -11.28 -4.94 15.52
N PHE A 169 -12.16 -4.82 14.53
CA PHE A 169 -12.36 -5.75 13.43
C PHE A 169 -12.28 -5.01 12.09
N TYR A 170 -11.82 -5.69 11.05
CA TYR A 170 -11.84 -5.13 9.71
C TYR A 170 -13.27 -5.10 9.14
N ALA A 171 -13.63 -4.04 8.42
CA ALA A 171 -14.93 -3.91 7.77
C ALA A 171 -14.84 -3.11 6.46
N ILE A 172 -15.86 -3.23 5.61
CA ILE A 172 -16.02 -2.42 4.39
C ILE A 172 -17.35 -1.68 4.45
N ILE A 173 -17.34 -0.40 4.16
CA ILE A 173 -18.55 0.41 4.04
C ILE A 173 -19.28 0.02 2.76
N ILE A 174 -20.56 -0.32 2.86
CA ILE A 174 -21.39 -0.65 1.68
C ILE A 174 -22.19 0.56 1.24
N GLU A 175 -22.92 1.17 2.17
CA GLU A 175 -23.76 2.33 1.89
C GLU A 175 -24.11 3.06 3.20
N ARG A 176 -24.44 4.34 3.08
CA ARG A 176 -25.02 5.12 4.17
C ARG A 176 -26.53 4.88 4.20
N VAL A 177 -27.07 4.55 5.37
CA VAL A 177 -28.49 4.14 5.53
C VAL A 177 -29.42 5.36 5.51
N ASP A 178 -28.93 6.53 5.94
CA ASP A 178 -29.74 7.74 6.13
C ASP A 178 -29.91 8.62 4.86
N ASP A 179 -29.42 8.19 3.69
CA ASP A 179 -29.32 9.02 2.48
C ASP A 179 -30.63 9.28 1.70
N SER A 180 -31.79 9.01 2.30
CA SER A 180 -33.05 8.96 1.56
C SER A 180 -33.60 10.32 1.05
N LEU A 181 -33.07 11.49 1.43
CA LEU A 181 -33.60 12.79 0.99
C LEU A 181 -32.60 13.98 0.86
N GLY A 182 -31.28 13.74 0.83
CA GLY A 182 -30.29 14.82 0.59
C GLY A 182 -30.20 15.89 1.69
N GLN A 183 -30.75 15.63 2.87
CA GLN A 183 -30.49 16.40 4.09
C GLN A 183 -29.35 15.74 4.86
N THR A 184 -28.50 16.53 5.52
CA THR A 184 -27.51 16.02 6.47
C THR A 184 -28.27 15.25 7.55
N GLY A 185 -28.19 13.92 7.54
CA GLY A 185 -28.88 13.07 8.50
C GLY A 185 -28.47 13.39 9.95
N PRO A 186 -29.29 13.00 10.94
CA PRO A 186 -28.97 13.22 12.36
C PRO A 186 -27.61 12.60 12.70
N PHE A 187 -26.79 13.30 13.48
CA PHE A 187 -25.58 12.74 14.05
C PHE A 187 -25.95 11.89 15.27
N PRO A 188 -25.40 10.68 15.42
CA PRO A 188 -24.43 10.05 14.54
C PRO A 188 -25.05 9.31 13.33
N ALA A 189 -24.31 9.28 12.22
CA ALA A 189 -24.79 8.69 10.96
C ALA A 189 -24.78 7.15 11.01
N ARG A 190 -25.71 6.51 10.30
CA ARG A 190 -25.79 5.06 10.20
C ARG A 190 -25.21 4.54 8.89
N TYR A 191 -24.41 3.50 8.98
CA TYR A 191 -23.78 2.84 7.84
C TYR A 191 -24.10 1.36 7.85
N LYS A 192 -24.29 0.81 6.65
CA LYS A 192 -24.30 -0.62 6.43
C LYS A 192 -22.88 -1.05 6.09
N ILE A 193 -22.33 -1.98 6.87
CA ILE A 193 -20.96 -2.48 6.68
C ILE A 193 -20.95 -3.97 6.42
N GLN A 194 -19.94 -4.41 5.69
CA GLN A 194 -19.61 -5.82 5.49
C GLN A 194 -18.57 -6.25 6.53
N VAL A 195 -18.87 -7.30 7.30
CA VAL A 195 -18.02 -7.88 8.34
C VAL A 195 -17.77 -9.38 8.10
N GLY A 196 -17.97 -9.84 6.88
CA GLY A 196 -17.74 -11.22 6.44
C GLY A 196 -18.06 -11.35 4.95
N SER A 197 -17.91 -12.54 4.36
CA SER A 197 -18.14 -12.72 2.92
C SER A 197 -19.56 -12.33 2.48
N ASP A 198 -20.57 -12.63 3.29
CA ASP A 198 -21.97 -12.26 3.05
C ASP A 198 -22.67 -11.72 4.32
N ASP A 199 -21.88 -11.33 5.33
CA ASP A 199 -22.39 -10.81 6.59
C ASP A 199 -22.39 -9.28 6.58
N PHE A 200 -23.59 -8.70 6.67
CA PHE A 200 -23.81 -7.26 6.68
C PHE A 200 -24.51 -6.85 7.97
N ILE A 201 -24.01 -5.79 8.60
CA ILE A 201 -24.60 -5.23 9.80
C ILE A 201 -24.77 -3.71 9.65
N GLU A 202 -25.75 -3.16 10.34
CA GLU A 202 -25.92 -1.71 10.46
C GLU A 202 -25.25 -1.24 11.75
N VAL A 203 -24.42 -0.22 11.63
CA VAL A 203 -23.64 0.32 12.74
C VAL A 203 -23.68 1.84 12.72
N ASN A 204 -23.31 2.41 13.86
CA ASN A 204 -23.20 3.83 14.07
C ASN A 204 -21.83 4.32 13.59
N SER A 205 -21.73 5.56 13.10
CA SER A 205 -20.44 6.19 12.76
C SER A 205 -19.45 6.18 13.93
N LEU A 206 -19.94 6.17 15.16
CA LEU A 206 -19.15 6.08 16.39
C LEU A 206 -18.49 4.71 16.62
N ASP A 207 -18.92 3.68 15.90
CA ASP A 207 -18.35 2.33 15.94
C ASP A 207 -17.26 2.13 14.88
N LEU A 208 -17.02 3.13 14.03
CA LEU A 208 -16.19 3.05 12.84
C LEU A 208 -14.95 3.92 12.95
N TYR A 209 -13.83 3.42 12.42
CA TYR A 209 -12.53 4.04 12.52
C TYR A 209 -11.81 3.99 11.16
N GLN A 210 -11.33 5.12 10.66
CA GLN A 210 -10.50 5.15 9.45
C GLN A 210 -9.08 4.70 9.79
N PHE A 211 -8.37 4.10 8.83
CA PHE A 211 -6.92 3.89 8.96
C PHE A 211 -6.18 5.16 8.54
N LYS A 212 -5.39 5.73 9.46
CA LYS A 212 -4.51 6.89 9.24
C LYS A 212 -3.73 6.71 7.93
N ARG A 213 -3.80 7.73 7.07
CA ARG A 213 -3.04 7.81 5.82
C ARG A 213 -1.97 8.89 5.98
N GLU A 214 -0.71 8.54 5.77
CA GLU A 214 0.33 9.55 5.63
C GLU A 214 0.10 10.35 4.34
N LYS A 215 0.08 11.68 4.45
CA LYS A 215 0.44 12.53 3.30
C LYS A 215 1.96 12.44 3.15
N MET A 216 2.44 12.34 1.91
CA MET A 216 3.87 12.54 1.63
C MET A 216 4.25 13.94 2.11
N THR A 217 4.78 14.04 3.33
CA THR A 217 5.53 15.21 3.74
C THR A 217 6.73 15.29 2.82
N THR A 218 6.83 16.42 2.12
CA THR A 218 7.95 16.76 1.25
C THR A 218 9.25 16.37 1.92
N ALA A 219 9.96 15.45 1.28
CA ALA A 219 11.20 14.88 1.78
C ALA A 219 12.13 15.98 2.31
N SER A 220 12.62 15.77 3.53
CA SER A 220 13.81 16.44 4.04
C SER A 220 14.89 16.45 2.96
N LYS A 221 15.38 17.65 2.64
CA LYS A 221 16.32 17.96 1.56
C LYS A 221 17.50 16.98 1.55
N GLY A 222 17.50 16.04 0.60
CA GLY A 222 18.61 15.10 0.45
C GLY A 222 18.39 13.94 -0.52
N SER A 223 17.62 14.11 -1.60
CA SER A 223 17.69 13.20 -2.74
C SER A 223 17.09 13.86 -3.97
N THR A 224 17.88 13.95 -5.02
CA THR A 224 17.53 14.48 -6.34
C THR A 224 16.51 13.58 -7.03
N CYS A 225 15.27 14.07 -7.18
CA CYS A 225 14.39 13.81 -8.32
C CYS A 225 13.23 14.81 -8.26
N THR A 226 13.12 15.65 -9.28
CA THR A 226 12.06 16.65 -9.45
C THR A 226 10.78 15.99 -9.93
N ASP A 227 9.73 16.03 -9.12
CA ASP A 227 8.35 15.80 -9.57
C ASP A 227 7.48 17.02 -9.22
N ILE A 228 6.66 17.39 -10.20
CA ILE A 228 5.94 18.66 -10.30
C ILE A 228 4.70 18.66 -9.40
N GLU A 229 4.56 19.70 -8.59
CA GLU A 229 3.40 19.98 -7.73
C GLU A 229 2.08 20.00 -8.50
N SER A 230 1.11 19.19 -8.08
CA SER A 230 -0.29 19.30 -8.48
C SER A 230 -1.10 19.96 -7.36
N LEU A 231 -1.07 21.29 -7.30
CA LEU A 231 -2.15 22.08 -6.72
C LEU A 231 -3.39 21.83 -7.57
N LEU A 232 -4.49 21.38 -6.96
CA LEU A 232 -5.90 21.61 -7.29
C LEU A 232 -6.77 20.46 -6.73
N THR A 233 -7.23 20.60 -5.49
CA THR A 233 -8.48 19.98 -5.03
C THR A 233 -9.35 21.07 -4.41
N SER A 234 -10.47 21.37 -5.07
CA SER A 234 -11.54 22.22 -4.55
C SER A 234 -12.49 21.34 -3.73
N GLY A 235 -12.17 21.20 -2.45
CA GLY A 235 -12.94 20.56 -1.39
C GLY A 235 -12.18 20.78 -0.09
N PRO A 236 -12.82 20.95 1.08
CA PRO A 236 -12.07 21.12 2.32
C PRO A 236 -11.19 19.87 2.49
N PRO A 237 -9.85 20.02 2.60
CA PRO A 237 -8.98 18.88 2.84
C PRO A 237 -9.42 18.17 4.12
N PRO A 238 -9.32 16.84 4.22
CA PRO A 238 -9.38 16.19 5.51
C PRO A 238 -8.30 16.84 6.40
N LYS A 239 -8.74 17.51 7.46
CA LYS A 239 -7.86 18.15 8.44
C LYS A 239 -7.23 17.06 9.28
N THR A 240 -6.07 16.59 8.86
CA THR A 240 -5.25 15.60 9.58
C THR A 240 -3.81 16.10 9.76
N ASP A 241 -3.61 17.42 9.75
CA ASP A 241 -2.38 17.98 10.27
C ASP A 241 -2.59 18.18 11.77
N PHE A 242 -1.68 17.65 12.59
CA PHE A 242 -1.70 17.96 14.02
C PHE A 242 -1.62 19.48 14.15
N PRO A 243 -2.55 20.16 14.85
CA PRO A 243 -2.67 21.61 14.72
C PRO A 243 -1.38 22.33 15.13
N GLU A 244 -1.02 23.38 14.40
CA GLU A 244 0.25 24.10 14.57
C GLU A 244 0.27 24.93 15.88
N SER A 245 -0.90 25.17 16.48
CA SER A 245 -1.03 25.98 17.70
C SER A 245 -1.98 25.37 18.73
N LEU A 246 -1.65 25.57 20.01
CA LEU A 246 -2.47 25.12 21.13
C LEU A 246 -3.87 25.75 21.14
N GLU A 247 -4.03 26.97 20.63
CA GLU A 247 -5.33 27.65 20.56
C GLU A 247 -6.28 27.00 19.55
N GLU A 248 -5.75 26.51 18.43
CA GLU A 248 -6.55 25.74 17.47
C GLU A 248 -7.00 24.41 18.04
N ILE A 249 -6.11 23.72 18.76
CA ILE A 249 -6.44 22.47 19.47
C ILE A 249 -7.55 22.70 20.49
N ARG A 250 -7.44 23.77 21.30
CA ARG A 250 -8.48 24.12 22.29
C ARG A 250 -9.83 24.34 21.64
N ARG A 251 -9.88 25.09 20.53
CA ARG A 251 -11.12 25.35 19.78
C ARG A 251 -11.72 24.06 19.23
N GLU A 252 -10.89 23.15 18.71
CA GLU A 252 -11.34 21.85 18.20
C GLU A 252 -11.89 20.95 19.32
N ILE A 253 -11.23 20.94 20.48
CA ILE A 253 -11.70 20.24 21.68
C ILE A 253 -13.05 20.80 22.12
N ASP A 254 -13.19 22.13 22.23
CA ASP A 254 -14.45 22.77 22.63
C ASP A 254 -15.58 22.46 21.65
N GLN A 255 -15.31 22.53 20.34
CA GLN A 255 -16.29 22.18 19.32
C GLN A 255 -16.73 20.71 19.42
N SER A 256 -15.77 19.79 19.56
CA SER A 256 -16.03 18.36 19.69
C SER A 256 -16.83 18.05 20.95
N LEU A 257 -16.49 18.66 22.08
CA LEU A 257 -17.24 18.51 23.33
C LEU A 257 -18.66 19.07 23.22
N ASN A 258 -18.86 20.18 22.51
CA ASN A 258 -20.21 20.71 22.28
C ASN A 258 -21.08 19.72 21.49
N GLU A 259 -20.53 19.13 20.42
CA GLU A 259 -21.23 18.07 19.67
C GLU A 259 -21.55 16.87 20.56
N ILE A 260 -20.59 16.41 21.37
CA ILE A 260 -20.80 15.28 22.31
C ILE A 260 -21.90 15.60 23.32
N TRP A 261 -21.94 16.83 23.86
CA TRP A 261 -22.91 17.20 24.88
C TRP A 261 -24.34 17.35 24.36
N ASN A 262 -24.51 17.52 23.05
CA ASN A 262 -25.82 17.54 22.37
C ASN A 262 -26.41 16.12 22.17
N ILE A 263 -25.63 15.07 22.38
CA ILE A 263 -26.07 13.67 22.28
C ILE A 263 -26.76 13.23 23.58
N SER A 264 -27.66 12.23 23.50
CA SER A 264 -28.22 11.50 24.65
C SER A 264 -27.13 11.04 25.63
N SER A 265 -27.39 11.17 26.95
CA SER A 265 -26.44 10.79 28.01
C SER A 265 -25.93 9.35 27.91
N GLU A 266 -26.76 8.44 27.42
CA GLU A 266 -26.46 7.01 27.25
C GLU A 266 -25.40 6.76 26.15
N ASP A 267 -25.30 7.65 25.14
CA ASP A 267 -24.41 7.47 23.99
C ASP A 267 -23.16 8.39 24.07
N LYS A 268 -23.03 9.22 25.11
CA LYS A 268 -21.90 10.17 25.25
C LYS A 268 -20.55 9.49 25.48
N GLN A 269 -20.52 8.27 26.01
CA GLN A 269 -19.30 7.57 26.41
C GLN A 269 -18.35 7.27 25.24
N LYS A 270 -18.85 6.69 24.15
CA LYS A 270 -18.04 6.34 22.97
C LYS A 270 -17.37 7.53 22.29
N PRO A 271 -18.07 8.61 21.90
CA PRO A 271 -17.42 9.74 21.25
C PRO A 271 -16.48 10.48 22.20
N LEU A 272 -16.77 10.49 23.51
CA LEU A 272 -15.86 11.02 24.52
C LEU A 272 -14.57 10.18 24.64
N LYS A 273 -14.69 8.84 24.65
CA LYS A 273 -13.54 7.92 24.58
C LYS A 273 -12.70 8.19 23.34
N CYS A 274 -13.33 8.30 22.17
CA CYS A 274 -12.66 8.60 20.91
C CYS A 274 -11.89 9.94 20.99
N LEU A 275 -12.53 11.01 21.47
CA LEU A 275 -11.88 12.31 21.68
C LEU A 275 -10.72 12.23 22.69
N TYR A 276 -10.90 11.47 23.78
CA TYR A 276 -9.88 11.24 24.79
C TYR A 276 -8.64 10.54 24.20
N LEU A 277 -8.85 9.45 23.46
CA LEU A 277 -7.77 8.72 22.80
C LEU A 277 -7.10 9.55 21.71
N ASN A 278 -7.87 10.37 20.97
CA ASN A 278 -7.34 11.22 19.91
C ASN A 278 -6.28 12.20 20.42
N TRP A 279 -6.51 12.80 21.59
CA TRP A 279 -5.58 13.77 22.20
C TRP A 279 -4.63 13.17 23.23
N HIS A 280 -4.70 11.86 23.51
CA HIS A 280 -3.81 11.22 24.47
C HIS A 280 -2.34 11.28 23.99
N PRO A 281 -1.36 11.58 24.87
CA PRO A 281 0.06 11.68 24.47
C PRO A 281 0.61 10.44 23.77
N ASP A 282 0.27 9.23 24.25
CA ASP A 282 0.73 7.98 23.64
C ASP A 282 0.20 7.72 22.21
N LYS A 283 -0.87 8.42 21.80
CA LYS A 283 -1.43 8.33 20.43
C LYS A 283 -0.83 9.35 19.46
N ASN A 284 0.03 10.24 19.97
CA ASN A 284 0.61 11.36 19.23
C ASN A 284 2.15 11.42 19.34
N PRO A 285 2.87 10.34 18.95
CA PRO A 285 4.32 10.30 19.01
C PRO A 285 4.95 11.36 18.09
N GLY A 286 5.96 12.07 18.59
CA GLY A 286 6.60 13.22 17.94
C GLY A 286 6.00 14.59 18.30
N ASN A 287 4.78 14.63 18.86
CA ASN A 287 4.09 15.85 19.30
C ASN A 287 3.69 15.77 20.79
N GLU A 288 4.43 15.03 21.61
CA GLU A 288 4.03 14.63 22.97
C GLU A 288 3.77 15.83 23.89
N ALA A 289 4.56 16.89 23.77
CA ALA A 289 4.41 18.09 24.60
C ALA A 289 3.08 18.82 24.32
N LEU A 290 2.76 19.04 23.04
CA LEU A 290 1.52 19.67 22.63
C LEU A 290 0.31 18.77 22.94
N ALA A 291 0.43 17.45 22.72
CA ALA A 291 -0.60 16.49 23.08
C ALA A 291 -0.86 16.46 24.59
N ALA A 292 0.18 16.55 25.44
CA ALA A 292 0.01 16.62 26.89
C ALA A 292 -0.74 17.89 27.35
N ASP A 293 -0.47 19.04 26.73
CA ASP A 293 -1.18 20.28 27.04
C ASP A 293 -2.63 20.25 26.54
N ALA A 294 -2.86 19.72 25.33
CA ALA A 294 -4.19 19.47 24.77
C ALA A 294 -5.02 18.54 25.66
N PHE A 295 -4.42 17.42 26.08
CA PHE A 295 -5.06 16.41 26.91
C PHE A 295 -5.44 16.96 28.29
N ARG A 296 -4.55 17.74 28.92
CA ARG A 296 -4.85 18.41 30.19
C ARG A 296 -6.00 19.40 30.06
N TYR A 297 -6.05 20.13 28.95
CA TYR A 297 -7.15 21.05 28.65
C TYR A 297 -8.47 20.29 28.47
N LEU A 298 -8.45 19.20 27.69
CA LEU A 298 -9.60 18.31 27.49
C LEU A 298 -10.16 17.80 28.82
N GLN A 299 -9.31 17.22 29.68
CA GLN A 299 -9.72 16.72 31.00
C GLN A 299 -10.39 17.81 31.85
N LYS A 300 -9.78 18.99 31.94
CA LYS A 300 -10.35 20.13 32.68
C LYS A 300 -11.73 20.53 32.12
N ARG A 301 -11.89 20.54 30.80
CA ARG A 301 -13.14 20.95 30.16
C ARG A 301 -14.26 19.94 30.40
N ILE A 302 -13.95 18.65 30.38
CA ILE A 302 -14.87 17.57 30.75
C ILE A 302 -15.36 17.75 32.19
N GLU A 303 -14.46 18.01 33.14
CA GLU A 303 -14.84 18.25 34.55
C GLU A 303 -15.75 19.47 34.70
N GLU A 304 -15.47 20.58 34.01
CA GLU A 304 -16.29 21.79 34.05
C GLU A 304 -17.72 21.53 33.54
N LEU A 305 -17.86 20.78 32.45
CA LEU A 305 -19.15 20.43 31.87
C LEU A 305 -19.95 19.49 32.78
N GLN A 306 -19.31 18.47 33.38
CA GLN A 306 -19.96 17.58 34.34
C GLN A 306 -20.43 18.31 35.61
N ARG A 307 -19.63 19.26 36.11
CA ARG A 307 -20.03 20.13 37.25
C ARG A 307 -21.19 21.06 36.89
N GLY A 308 -21.25 21.55 35.65
CA GLY A 308 -22.34 22.39 35.16
C GLY A 308 -23.68 21.64 35.06
N GLU A 309 -23.65 20.39 34.60
CA GLU A 309 -24.83 19.53 34.52
C GLU A 309 -25.36 19.12 35.92
N THR A 310 -24.47 18.78 36.86
CA THR A 310 -24.86 18.43 38.25
C THR A 310 -25.56 19.58 38.98
N ALA A 311 -25.28 20.84 38.60
CA ALA A 311 -25.94 22.01 39.17
C ALA A 311 -27.36 22.26 38.61
N GLN A 312 -27.68 21.72 37.43
CA GLN A 312 -28.97 21.92 36.74
C GLN A 312 -29.88 20.69 36.80
N SER A 313 -29.34 19.50 37.10
CA SER A 313 -30.07 18.23 37.06
C SER A 313 -30.19 17.60 38.45
N THR A 314 -31.41 17.22 38.85
CA THR A 314 -31.70 16.52 40.13
C THR A 314 -31.72 14.99 39.99
N SER A 315 -31.19 14.48 38.86
CA SER A 315 -31.15 13.06 38.51
C SER A 315 -29.97 12.32 39.17
N THR A 316 -30.24 11.12 39.68
CA THR A 316 -29.28 10.24 40.37
C THR A 316 -28.38 9.43 39.44
N ASP A 317 -28.59 9.50 38.11
CA ASP A 317 -27.94 8.61 37.13
C ASP A 317 -26.91 9.35 36.24
N GLN A 318 -26.08 10.21 36.83
CA GLN A 318 -25.05 10.92 36.06
C GLN A 318 -23.73 10.15 36.07
N THR A 319 -23.36 9.57 34.94
CA THR A 319 -22.12 8.81 34.76
C THR A 319 -20.89 9.71 34.95
N ASN A 320 -19.98 9.31 35.84
CA ASN A 320 -18.73 10.01 36.03
C ASN A 320 -17.66 9.51 35.06
N PHE A 321 -17.33 10.31 34.04
CA PHE A 321 -16.35 9.92 33.04
C PHE A 321 -14.92 9.71 33.57
N GLN A 322 -14.58 10.28 34.72
CA GLN A 322 -13.30 10.05 35.38
C GLN A 322 -13.07 8.57 35.70
N ASP A 323 -14.14 7.80 35.95
CA ASP A 323 -14.07 6.39 36.29
C ASP A 323 -13.55 5.54 35.12
N PHE A 324 -13.60 6.04 33.88
CA PHE A 324 -13.10 5.36 32.68
C PHE A 324 -11.66 5.72 32.29
N TYR A 325 -11.06 6.74 32.91
CA TYR A 325 -9.77 7.27 32.47
C TYR A 325 -8.66 6.21 32.58
N ASP A 326 -8.65 5.38 33.62
CA ASP A 326 -7.65 4.31 33.76
C ASP A 326 -7.75 3.27 32.63
N THR A 327 -8.98 2.94 32.23
CA THR A 327 -9.24 2.05 31.09
C THR A 327 -8.75 2.68 29.79
N TRP A 328 -9.09 3.94 29.52
CA TRP A 328 -8.71 4.62 28.29
C TRP A 328 -7.20 4.90 28.22
N ASN A 329 -6.56 5.20 29.33
CA ASN A 329 -5.10 5.32 29.43
C ASN A 329 -4.42 3.98 29.11
N THR A 330 -4.95 2.88 29.66
CA THR A 330 -4.43 1.53 29.39
C THR A 330 -4.55 1.17 27.91
N GLU A 331 -5.66 1.55 27.27
CA GLU A 331 -5.88 1.34 25.84
C GLU A 331 -4.91 2.15 24.98
N ALA A 332 -4.73 3.44 25.27
CA ALA A 332 -3.77 4.29 24.56
C ALA A 332 -2.33 3.74 24.67
N GLN A 333 -1.92 3.31 25.87
CA GLN A 333 -0.64 2.64 26.09
C GLN A 333 -0.53 1.33 25.32
N SER A 334 -1.61 0.55 25.25
CA SER A 334 -1.63 -0.70 24.49
C SER A 334 -1.40 -0.45 23.00
N HIS A 335 -2.07 0.55 22.42
CA HIS A 335 -1.88 0.95 21.02
C HIS A 335 -0.41 1.34 20.75
N ARG A 336 0.19 2.14 21.63
CA ARG A 336 1.61 2.52 21.54
C ARG A 336 2.53 1.30 21.61
N ARG A 337 2.32 0.41 22.58
CA ARG A 337 3.11 -0.84 22.71
C ARG A 337 2.95 -1.76 21.50
N GLY A 338 1.77 -1.77 20.87
CA GLY A 338 1.52 -2.49 19.62
C GLY A 338 2.42 -1.97 18.49
N ARG A 339 2.45 -0.65 18.30
CA ARG A 339 3.34 0.01 17.34
C ARG A 339 4.83 -0.21 17.66
N GLU A 340 5.24 -0.12 18.92
CA GLU A 340 6.62 -0.38 19.32
C GLU A 340 7.03 -1.83 19.04
N ARG A 341 6.13 -2.80 19.29
CA ARG A 341 6.32 -4.22 18.90
C ARG A 341 6.49 -4.39 17.40
N PHE A 342 5.76 -3.64 16.58
CA PHE A 342 5.97 -3.66 15.13
C PHE A 342 7.40 -3.27 14.77
N TYR A 343 7.94 -2.18 15.32
CA TYR A 343 9.32 -1.77 15.03
C TYR A 343 10.37 -2.76 15.55
N GLN A 344 10.09 -3.47 16.66
CA GLN A 344 10.94 -4.54 17.16
C GLN A 344 10.99 -5.71 16.16
N ASN A 345 9.83 -6.13 15.63
CA ASN A 345 9.74 -7.25 14.70
C ASN A 345 10.12 -6.89 13.25
N TYR A 346 10.01 -5.61 12.88
CA TYR A 346 10.16 -5.12 11.51
C TYR A 346 11.01 -3.86 11.45
N SER A 347 12.20 -3.90 12.04
CA SER A 347 13.11 -2.75 12.23
C SER A 347 13.47 -1.95 10.97
N ARG A 348 13.27 -2.52 9.77
CA ARG A 348 13.54 -1.88 8.47
C ARG A 348 12.30 -1.46 7.69
N ARG A 349 11.09 -1.69 8.20
CA ARG A 349 9.84 -1.33 7.51
C ARG A 349 9.26 -0.04 8.08
N ASN A 350 8.72 0.80 7.19
CA ASN A 350 7.94 1.96 7.63
C ASN A 350 6.63 1.48 8.26
N TYR A 351 6.24 2.10 9.38
CA TYR A 351 4.99 1.78 10.07
C TYR A 351 3.83 2.49 9.38
N ASN A 352 3.29 1.85 8.34
CA ASN A 352 2.18 2.39 7.57
C ASN A 352 1.31 1.23 7.09
N PHE A 353 0.06 1.20 7.57
CA PHE A 353 -0.90 0.13 7.28
C PHE A 353 -1.10 -0.09 5.77
N TRP A 354 -1.24 1.01 5.02
CA TRP A 354 -1.54 0.96 3.60
C TRP A 354 -0.34 0.51 2.75
N SER A 355 0.88 0.91 3.11
CA SER A 355 2.09 0.43 2.42
C SER A 355 2.39 -1.03 2.77
N TYR A 356 2.14 -1.43 4.02
CA TYR A 356 2.37 -2.79 4.49
C TYR A 356 1.47 -3.81 3.77
N HIS A 357 0.19 -3.51 3.61
CA HIS A 357 -0.76 -4.43 2.96
C HIS A 357 -0.82 -4.30 1.42
N ARG A 358 0.12 -3.55 0.80
CA ARG A 358 0.11 -3.15 -0.62
C ARG A 358 -1.26 -2.65 -1.06
N GLU A 359 -1.46 -1.36 -0.83
CA GLU A 359 -2.50 -0.49 -1.36
C GLU A 359 -3.75 -1.17 -1.95
N THR A 360 -4.87 -0.93 -1.26
CA THR A 360 -6.14 -0.70 -1.94
C THR A 360 -5.93 0.11 -3.22
N PRO A 361 -6.55 -0.29 -4.33
CA PRO A 361 -6.59 0.50 -5.54
C PRO A 361 -6.90 1.98 -5.23
N ARG A 362 -5.95 2.90 -5.48
CA ARG A 362 -6.15 4.35 -5.31
C ARG A 362 -6.45 4.98 -6.67
N PRO A 363 -7.69 5.37 -6.97
CA PRO A 363 -8.02 6.08 -8.20
C PRO A 363 -7.03 7.20 -8.54
N ASN A 364 -6.27 7.04 -9.62
CA ASN A 364 -5.41 8.10 -10.16
C ASN A 364 -6.18 8.83 -11.26
N ARG A 365 -6.96 9.84 -10.85
CA ARG A 365 -7.81 10.62 -11.76
C ARG A 365 -7.01 11.41 -12.80
N GLY A 366 -5.81 11.89 -12.42
CA GLY A 366 -4.93 12.66 -13.31
C GLY A 366 -4.39 11.81 -14.46
N GLU A 367 -3.82 10.64 -14.16
CA GLU A 367 -3.35 9.72 -15.19
C GLU A 367 -4.52 9.12 -15.99
N ALA A 368 -5.65 8.81 -15.36
CA ALA A 368 -6.84 8.38 -16.09
C ALA A 368 -7.24 9.39 -17.17
N LYS A 369 -7.28 10.68 -16.83
CA LYS A 369 -7.59 11.75 -17.79
C LYS A 369 -6.53 11.85 -18.90
N ARG A 370 -5.24 11.83 -18.54
CA ARG A 370 -4.13 11.91 -19.50
C ARG A 370 -4.17 10.77 -20.53
N TRP A 371 -4.39 9.54 -20.09
CA TRP A 371 -4.51 8.38 -20.99
C TRP A 371 -5.78 8.43 -21.85
N TYR A 372 -6.89 8.89 -21.27
CA TYR A 372 -8.14 9.09 -22.00
C TYR A 372 -8.00 10.15 -23.10
N GLU A 373 -7.33 11.28 -22.82
CA GLU A 373 -7.04 12.32 -23.81
C GLU A 373 -6.23 11.78 -25.00
N GLN A 374 -5.24 10.91 -24.74
CA GLN A 374 -4.51 10.26 -25.83
C GLN A 374 -5.42 9.33 -26.65
N ALA A 375 -6.30 8.56 -26.00
CA ALA A 375 -7.26 7.71 -26.70
C ALA A 375 -8.23 8.53 -27.57
N GLN A 376 -8.63 9.73 -27.13
CA GLN A 376 -9.43 10.67 -27.92
C GLN A 376 -8.67 11.24 -29.13
N CYS A 377 -7.35 11.45 -29.02
CA CYS A 377 -6.53 11.82 -30.17
C CYS A 377 -6.40 10.67 -31.17
N ASP A 378 -6.18 9.45 -30.67
CA ASP A 378 -5.98 8.25 -31.48
C ASP A 378 -7.25 7.89 -32.28
N ILE A 379 -8.45 8.06 -31.72
CA ILE A 379 -9.70 7.77 -32.44
C ILE A 379 -9.94 8.76 -33.58
N LYS A 380 -9.57 10.04 -33.40
CA LYS A 380 -9.59 11.05 -34.46
C LYS A 380 -8.61 10.68 -35.56
N ALA A 381 -7.41 10.21 -35.20
CA ALA A 381 -6.41 9.76 -36.16
C ALA A 381 -6.83 8.49 -36.91
N ALA A 382 -7.61 7.59 -36.28
CA ALA A 382 -8.14 6.39 -36.91
C ALA A 382 -9.23 6.71 -37.95
N HIS A 383 -10.02 7.77 -37.72
CA HIS A 383 -11.06 8.20 -38.64
C HIS A 383 -10.50 8.61 -40.02
N ASN A 384 -9.28 9.16 -40.06
CA ASN A 384 -8.60 9.56 -41.28
C ASN A 384 -8.29 8.39 -42.24
N ASP A 385 -8.23 7.16 -41.73
CA ASP A 385 -7.87 5.97 -42.53
C ASP A 385 -9.10 5.22 -43.07
N THR A 386 -10.30 5.78 -42.94
CA THR A 386 -11.57 5.15 -43.37
C THR A 386 -11.87 5.29 -44.87
N GLY A 387 -10.91 5.82 -45.63
CA GLY A 387 -10.94 5.99 -47.10
C GLY A 387 -10.77 4.70 -47.90
N GLY A 388 -10.44 3.57 -47.25
CA GLY A 388 -10.43 2.24 -47.86
C GLY A 388 -9.06 1.70 -48.26
N GLU A 389 -8.06 2.57 -48.45
CA GLU A 389 -6.70 2.16 -48.86
C GLU A 389 -5.78 1.80 -47.69
N SER A 390 -6.23 1.99 -46.44
CA SER A 390 -5.41 1.82 -45.23
C SER A 390 -6.22 1.22 -44.08
N SER A 391 -7.09 0.25 -44.39
CA SER A 391 -7.99 -0.38 -43.43
C SER A 391 -7.24 -1.06 -42.27
N GLU A 392 -6.04 -1.60 -42.52
CA GLU A 392 -5.13 -2.15 -41.52
C GLU A 392 -4.65 -1.10 -40.51
N TRP A 393 -4.38 0.12 -40.97
CA TRP A 393 -3.95 1.24 -40.11
C TRP A 393 -5.09 1.76 -39.27
N CYS A 394 -6.30 1.83 -39.84
CA CYS A 394 -7.51 2.14 -39.08
C CYS A 394 -7.71 1.14 -37.92
N LEU A 395 -7.63 -0.17 -38.21
CA LEU A 395 -7.78 -1.23 -37.20
C LEU A 395 -6.65 -1.21 -36.15
N PHE A 396 -5.41 -0.92 -36.55
CA PHE A 396 -4.29 -0.75 -35.63
C PHE A 396 -4.50 0.45 -34.69
N LYS A 397 -4.90 1.61 -35.21
CA LYS A 397 -5.20 2.77 -34.38
C LYS A 397 -6.40 2.52 -33.46
N VAL A 398 -7.43 1.80 -33.92
CA VAL A 398 -8.55 1.36 -33.06
C VAL A 398 -8.06 0.45 -31.92
N ARG A 399 -7.11 -0.45 -32.19
CA ARG A 399 -6.48 -1.29 -31.15
C ARG A 399 -5.82 -0.43 -30.07
N GLU A 400 -5.11 0.62 -30.48
CA GLU A 400 -4.44 1.59 -29.60
C GLU A 400 -5.43 2.42 -28.78
N VAL A 401 -6.51 2.92 -29.40
CA VAL A 401 -7.59 3.63 -28.70
C VAL A 401 -8.14 2.79 -27.55
N VAL A 402 -8.48 1.54 -27.84
CA VAL A 402 -9.11 0.62 -26.89
C VAL A 402 -8.15 0.30 -25.75
N GLU A 403 -6.87 0.09 -26.03
CA GLU A 403 -5.86 -0.13 -24.99
C GLU A 403 -5.76 1.06 -24.04
N LYS A 404 -5.56 2.26 -24.59
CA LYS A 404 -5.35 3.47 -23.81
C LYS A 404 -6.60 3.84 -23.01
N ALA A 405 -7.78 3.66 -23.58
CA ALA A 405 -9.03 3.87 -22.86
C ALA A 405 -9.21 2.88 -21.70
N LEU A 406 -8.91 1.59 -21.90
CA LEU A 406 -8.98 0.60 -20.82
C LEU A 406 -7.92 0.87 -19.74
N ILE A 407 -6.72 1.29 -20.12
CA ILE A 407 -5.68 1.72 -19.18
C ILE A 407 -6.15 2.95 -18.39
N ALA A 408 -6.80 3.92 -19.02
CA ALA A 408 -7.40 5.05 -18.34
C ALA A 408 -8.43 4.61 -17.28
N ALA A 409 -9.29 3.65 -17.62
CA ALA A 409 -10.24 3.06 -16.67
C ALA A 409 -9.54 2.28 -15.53
N MET A 410 -8.42 1.60 -15.82
CA MET A 410 -7.56 0.99 -14.78
C MET A 410 -6.97 2.04 -13.85
N TYR A 411 -6.45 3.16 -14.35
CA TYR A 411 -5.99 4.24 -13.47
C TYR A 411 -7.12 4.82 -12.62
N ARG A 412 -8.33 4.99 -13.18
CA ARG A 412 -9.49 5.46 -12.41
C ARG A 412 -9.96 4.44 -11.37
N GLY A 413 -10.00 3.16 -11.69
CA GLY A 413 -10.48 2.12 -10.77
C GLY A 413 -9.43 1.67 -9.76
N SER A 414 -8.16 1.60 -10.17
CA SER A 414 -7.09 1.03 -9.37
C SER A 414 -5.86 1.86 -9.12
N GLY A 415 -5.66 2.97 -9.83
CA GLY A 415 -4.47 3.81 -9.68
C GLY A 415 -3.21 3.30 -10.36
N HIS A 416 -3.26 2.08 -10.88
CA HIS A 416 -2.07 1.38 -11.35
C HIS A 416 -2.14 1.13 -12.85
N GLN A 417 -0.98 1.21 -13.50
CA GLN A 417 -0.84 0.73 -14.86
C GLN A 417 -0.87 -0.80 -14.88
N PRO A 418 -1.66 -1.43 -15.77
CA PRO A 418 -1.68 -2.88 -15.89
C PRO A 418 -0.35 -3.42 -16.44
N LYS A 419 0.12 -4.54 -15.90
CA LYS A 419 1.33 -5.24 -16.39
C LYS A 419 1.01 -6.00 -17.69
N ASN A 420 1.69 -5.69 -18.79
CA ASN A 420 1.68 -6.39 -20.09
C ASN A 420 0.46 -7.32 -20.34
N CYS A 421 -0.74 -6.73 -20.37
CA CYS A 421 -2.01 -7.44 -20.51
C CYS A 421 -2.58 -7.24 -21.93
N SER A 422 -3.28 -8.25 -22.44
CA SER A 422 -4.08 -8.10 -23.66
C SER A 422 -5.28 -7.17 -23.42
N ILE A 423 -5.82 -6.52 -24.46
CA ILE A 423 -7.08 -5.76 -24.34
C ILE A 423 -8.26 -6.58 -23.83
N THR A 424 -8.30 -7.88 -24.13
CA THR A 424 -9.35 -8.78 -23.64
C THR A 424 -9.26 -8.94 -22.13
N SER A 425 -8.06 -9.20 -21.60
CA SER A 425 -7.84 -9.31 -20.15
C SER A 425 -8.04 -7.97 -19.44
N LEU A 426 -7.67 -6.85 -20.07
CA LEU A 426 -7.93 -5.51 -19.54
C LEU A 426 -9.42 -5.22 -19.45
N ALA A 427 -10.18 -5.49 -20.50
CA ALA A 427 -11.62 -5.26 -20.50
C ALA A 427 -12.34 -6.12 -19.45
N GLN A 428 -11.90 -7.37 -19.25
CA GLN A 428 -12.44 -8.22 -18.19
C GLN A 428 -12.17 -7.62 -16.81
N GLN A 429 -10.94 -7.20 -16.52
CA GLN A 429 -10.59 -6.57 -15.25
C GLN A 429 -11.41 -5.29 -15.00
N VAL A 430 -11.45 -4.40 -15.99
CA VAL A 430 -12.17 -3.11 -15.91
C VAL A 430 -13.68 -3.31 -15.73
N SER A 431 -14.25 -4.38 -16.28
CA SER A 431 -15.69 -4.66 -16.16
C SER A 431 -16.18 -4.85 -14.73
N HIS A 432 -15.28 -5.17 -13.80
CA HIS A 432 -15.59 -5.35 -12.39
C HIS A 432 -15.62 -4.04 -11.58
N PHE A 433 -15.15 -2.92 -12.13
CA PHE A 433 -15.10 -1.64 -11.39
C PHE A 433 -16.44 -0.91 -11.31
N SER A 434 -17.33 -1.11 -12.28
CA SER A 434 -18.64 -0.44 -12.30
C SER A 434 -19.63 -1.21 -13.16
N SER A 435 -20.89 -1.20 -12.76
CA SER A 435 -22.00 -1.79 -13.53
C SER A 435 -22.10 -1.21 -14.95
N GLN A 436 -21.67 0.04 -15.15
CA GLN A 436 -21.65 0.73 -16.44
C GLN A 436 -20.66 0.09 -17.45
N LEU A 437 -19.63 -0.58 -16.94
CA LEU A 437 -18.50 -1.15 -17.71
C LEU A 437 -18.66 -2.64 -18.03
N THR A 438 -19.73 -3.27 -17.54
CA THR A 438 -20.00 -4.71 -17.74
C THR A 438 -20.07 -5.14 -19.21
N SER A 439 -20.42 -4.22 -20.12
CA SER A 439 -20.48 -4.48 -21.55
C SER A 439 -19.12 -4.42 -22.28
N LEU A 440 -18.07 -3.90 -21.65
CA LEU A 440 -16.76 -3.68 -22.29
C LEU A 440 -16.11 -4.96 -22.85
N PRO A 441 -16.11 -6.11 -22.15
CA PRO A 441 -15.57 -7.36 -22.70
C PRO A 441 -16.24 -7.77 -24.02
N ASN A 442 -17.54 -7.53 -24.16
CA ASN A 442 -18.27 -7.85 -25.39
C ASN A 442 -17.88 -6.91 -26.55
N TYR A 443 -17.65 -5.63 -26.29
CA TYR A 443 -17.13 -4.70 -27.30
C TYR A 443 -15.74 -5.10 -27.77
N VAL A 444 -14.84 -5.42 -26.84
CA VAL A 444 -13.48 -5.87 -27.17
C VAL A 444 -13.49 -7.15 -28.00
N ARG A 445 -14.36 -8.12 -27.67
CA ARG A 445 -14.54 -9.33 -28.47
C ARG A 445 -14.97 -9.02 -29.90
N GLN A 446 -15.99 -8.19 -30.09
CA GLN A 446 -16.47 -7.80 -31.42
C GLN A 446 -15.37 -7.09 -32.22
N LEU A 447 -14.58 -6.22 -31.57
CA LEU A 447 -13.44 -5.56 -32.21
C LEU A 447 -12.39 -6.57 -32.70
N THR A 448 -12.05 -7.56 -31.87
CA THR A 448 -11.12 -8.64 -32.26
C THR A 448 -11.66 -9.45 -33.45
N GLU A 449 -12.96 -9.77 -33.46
CA GLU A 449 -13.62 -10.47 -34.58
C GLU A 449 -13.59 -9.67 -35.89
N LEU A 450 -13.62 -8.33 -35.79
CA LEU A 450 -13.50 -7.43 -36.95
C LEU A 450 -12.05 -7.28 -37.46
N GLY A 451 -11.06 -7.84 -36.76
CA GLY A 451 -9.66 -7.84 -37.17
C GLY A 451 -8.76 -6.85 -36.42
N VAL A 452 -9.25 -6.24 -35.33
CA VAL A 452 -8.45 -5.37 -34.46
C VAL A 452 -7.42 -6.21 -33.70
N ASP A 453 -6.15 -6.06 -34.07
CA ASP A 453 -5.04 -6.82 -33.49
C ASP A 453 -3.74 -6.00 -33.58
N GLY A 454 -2.84 -6.17 -32.60
CA GLY A 454 -1.58 -5.43 -32.55
C GLY A 454 -0.49 -5.95 -33.47
N LYS A 455 -0.59 -7.17 -34.02
CA LYS A 455 0.43 -7.78 -34.87
C LYS A 455 -0.07 -8.08 -36.27
N LYS A 456 -1.26 -8.67 -36.42
CA LYS A 456 -1.87 -9.00 -37.72
C LYS A 456 -2.09 -7.77 -38.60
N THR A 457 -2.34 -6.61 -38.03
CA THR A 457 -2.51 -5.36 -38.79
C THR A 457 -1.19 -4.82 -39.36
N GLN A 458 -0.04 -5.27 -38.86
CA GLN A 458 1.27 -4.68 -39.18
C GLN A 458 2.20 -5.62 -39.95
N TYR A 459 2.22 -6.90 -39.59
CA TYR A 459 3.30 -7.79 -40.02
C TYR A 459 2.84 -8.88 -41.01
N PRO A 460 3.46 -8.98 -42.21
CA PRO A 460 3.10 -9.98 -43.21
C PRO A 460 3.20 -11.44 -42.77
N ASN A 461 4.11 -11.77 -41.84
CA ASN A 461 4.29 -13.15 -41.37
C ASN A 461 3.13 -13.70 -40.53
N TYR A 462 2.15 -12.86 -40.17
CA TYR A 462 0.89 -13.28 -39.54
C TYR A 462 -0.22 -13.60 -40.55
N HIS A 463 0.10 -13.53 -41.85
CA HIS A 463 -0.80 -13.86 -42.95
C HIS A 463 -0.21 -14.98 -43.80
N GLN A 464 -1.07 -15.71 -44.51
CA GLN A 464 -0.60 -16.73 -45.45
C GLN A 464 0.09 -16.06 -46.63
N PHE A 465 1.27 -16.54 -47.02
CA PHE A 465 1.93 -16.08 -48.24
C PHE A 465 1.00 -16.26 -49.47
N PRO A 466 0.84 -15.27 -50.36
CA PRO A 466 1.61 -14.02 -50.52
C PRO A 466 0.91 -12.77 -49.94
N HIS A 467 -0.01 -12.94 -48.99
CA HIS A 467 -0.82 -11.84 -48.47
C HIS A 467 -0.04 -10.88 -47.57
N ILE A 468 -0.45 -9.60 -47.59
CA ILE A 468 0.06 -8.52 -46.73
C ILE A 468 -1.10 -7.88 -45.98
N PRO A 469 -0.88 -7.28 -44.79
CA PRO A 469 -1.95 -6.71 -43.97
C PRO A 469 -2.89 -5.77 -44.73
N ASN A 470 -2.34 -4.87 -45.54
CA ASN A 470 -3.08 -3.90 -46.35
C ASN A 470 -4.20 -4.52 -47.22
N LYS A 471 -4.02 -5.78 -47.66
CA LYS A 471 -4.97 -6.48 -48.54
C LYS A 471 -5.92 -7.44 -47.80
N GLN A 472 -5.87 -7.49 -46.47
CA GLN A 472 -6.58 -8.53 -45.69
C GLN A 472 -7.78 -8.00 -44.90
N PHE A 473 -7.90 -6.69 -44.75
CA PHE A 473 -8.97 -6.08 -43.96
C PHE A 473 -9.93 -5.28 -44.83
N SER A 474 -11.23 -5.51 -44.63
CA SER A 474 -12.26 -4.79 -45.40
C SER A 474 -12.52 -3.40 -44.81
N ILE A 475 -12.85 -2.46 -45.68
CA ILE A 475 -13.27 -1.10 -45.28
C ILE A 475 -14.50 -1.13 -44.35
N ASN A 476 -15.41 -2.08 -44.58
CA ASN A 476 -16.61 -2.25 -43.76
C ASN A 476 -16.26 -2.69 -42.34
N ASN A 477 -15.28 -3.58 -42.19
CA ASN A 477 -14.81 -3.99 -40.86
C ASN A 477 -14.12 -2.83 -40.14
N ALA A 478 -13.27 -2.07 -40.84
CA ALA A 478 -12.61 -0.90 -40.27
C ALA A 478 -13.61 0.16 -39.76
N ARG A 479 -14.63 0.49 -40.57
CA ARG A 479 -15.70 1.43 -40.18
C ARG A 479 -16.50 0.93 -38.97
N ARG A 480 -16.91 -0.34 -38.99
CA ARG A 480 -17.64 -0.96 -37.86
C ARG A 480 -16.79 -1.01 -36.59
N ALA A 481 -15.48 -1.27 -36.72
CA ALA A 481 -14.58 -1.29 -35.57
C ALA A 481 -14.44 0.11 -34.96
N LEU A 482 -14.37 1.15 -35.81
CA LEU A 482 -14.37 2.53 -35.36
C LEU A 482 -15.64 2.88 -34.58
N ASP A 483 -16.83 2.54 -35.10
CA ASP A 483 -18.11 2.81 -34.43
C ASP A 483 -18.21 2.13 -33.04
N ILE A 484 -17.72 0.90 -32.93
CA ILE A 484 -17.71 0.16 -31.65
C ILE A 484 -16.69 0.79 -30.67
N ALA A 485 -15.52 1.20 -31.16
CA ALA A 485 -14.50 1.85 -30.33
C ALA A 485 -14.96 3.22 -29.82
N THR A 486 -15.71 3.99 -30.62
CA THR A 486 -16.34 5.24 -30.17
C THR A 486 -17.32 5.01 -29.02
N LYS A 487 -18.20 4.00 -29.13
CA LYS A 487 -19.11 3.63 -28.02
C LYS A 487 -18.40 3.15 -26.76
N LEU A 488 -17.26 2.47 -26.93
CA LEU A 488 -16.41 2.05 -25.82
C LEU A 488 -15.79 3.26 -25.12
N LEU A 489 -15.29 4.24 -25.88
CA LEU A 489 -14.76 5.50 -25.35
C LEU A 489 -15.82 6.28 -24.56
N GLU A 490 -17.03 6.43 -25.09
CA GLU A 490 -18.14 7.12 -24.41
C GLU A 490 -18.44 6.50 -23.03
N LYS A 491 -18.50 5.17 -22.94
CA LYS A 491 -18.68 4.48 -21.65
C LYS A 491 -17.54 4.70 -20.66
N ILE A 492 -16.33 4.81 -21.16
CA ILE A 492 -15.16 5.05 -20.33
C ILE A 492 -15.13 6.52 -19.88
N GLU A 493 -15.58 7.46 -20.71
CA GLU A 493 -15.76 8.86 -20.35
C GLU A 493 -16.76 9.04 -19.21
N GLU A 494 -17.92 8.39 -19.30
CA GLU A 494 -18.95 8.40 -18.26
C GLU A 494 -18.41 7.91 -16.90
N TYR A 495 -17.51 6.92 -16.92
CA TYR A 495 -16.90 6.36 -15.72
C TYR A 495 -15.72 7.18 -15.16
N ILE A 496 -14.94 7.82 -16.04
CA ILE A 496 -13.76 8.62 -15.65
C ILE A 496 -14.16 10.01 -15.16
N SER A 497 -15.27 10.55 -15.68
CA SER A 497 -15.89 11.80 -15.21
C SER A 497 -16.18 11.72 -13.70
#